data_AF-A0A1S2LJN8-F1
#
_entry.id   AF-A0A1S2LJN8-F1
#
_cell.length_a   1.000
_cell.length_b   1.000
_cell.length_c   1.000
_cell.angle_alpha   90.00
_cell.angle_beta   90.00
_cell.angle_gamma   90.00
#
_symmetry.space_group_name_H-M   'P 1'
#
loop_
_entity.id
_entity.type
_entity.pdbx_description
1 polymer ?
#
loop_
_entity_poly.entity_id
_entity_poly.type
_entity_poly.pdbx_seq_one_letter_code
_entity_poly.pdbx_strand_id
1 'polypeptide(L)'
;MQAAVQSQWNSPIEVINQDEKNQLVYYLDGPQHVLGVYEFKDGKYRYRNEQSVGGTFFSQIGLPFLVTANYFDGVGNIIHGAVTTDRQVDKFVLHYKNGEIEEVTAKNNTFITEFPSHLTVEVSMFFTEFKNAVAYDKHGEVISIWNRDGELNDE
;
A
#
# COMPACT_ATOMS: atom_id res chain seq x y z
N MET A 1 32.41 0.89 0.58
CA MET A 1 31.99 2.31 0.68
C MET A 1 30.56 2.33 0.17
N GLN A 2 29.49 2.57 0.91
CA GLN A 2 29.28 3.42 2.10
C GLN A 2 28.51 2.64 3.18
N ALA A 3 29.15 2.45 4.32
CA ALA A 3 28.41 2.32 5.58
C ALA A 3 27.95 3.74 5.94
N ALA A 4 26.68 4.05 5.69
CA ALA A 4 25.90 5.13 6.33
C ALA A 4 24.52 5.31 5.64
N VAL A 5 23.65 4.30 5.70
CA VAL A 5 22.19 4.55 5.69
C VAL A 5 21.63 4.49 7.12
N GLN A 6 22.53 4.59 8.11
CA GLN A 6 22.21 4.53 9.55
C GLN A 6 22.02 5.91 10.21
N SER A 7 21.98 7.02 9.47
CA SER A 7 22.00 8.35 10.12
C SER A 7 21.20 9.48 9.45
N GLN A 8 20.12 9.21 8.72
CA GLN A 8 19.14 10.27 8.43
C GLN A 8 17.91 10.14 9.35
N TRP A 9 18.21 10.34 10.64
CA TRP A 9 17.29 10.37 11.78
C TRP A 9 16.49 11.68 11.92
N ASN A 10 16.26 12.49 10.86
CA ASN A 10 15.79 13.87 11.10
C ASN A 10 14.99 14.58 10.00
N SER A 11 14.58 13.93 8.92
CA SER A 11 13.71 14.61 7.95
C SER A 11 12.24 14.37 8.33
N PRO A 12 11.43 15.41 8.60
CA PRO A 12 9.99 15.24 8.73
C PRO A 12 9.44 14.74 7.39
N ILE A 13 9.01 13.48 7.37
CA ILE A 13 8.29 12.92 6.22
C ILE A 13 6.79 13.12 6.45
N GLU A 14 6.08 13.47 5.37
CA GLU A 14 4.64 13.63 5.42
C GLU A 14 4.01 12.23 5.44
N VAL A 15 3.55 11.81 6.62
CA VAL A 15 2.81 10.56 6.80
C VAL A 15 1.40 10.76 6.25
N ILE A 16 1.07 10.01 5.20
CA ILE A 16 -0.24 10.06 4.54
C ILE A 16 -1.18 8.95 5.05
N ASN A 17 -0.67 7.87 5.62
CA ASN A 17 -1.47 6.83 6.28
C ASN A 17 -0.66 6.12 7.36
N GLN A 18 -1.33 5.54 8.34
CA GLN A 18 -0.70 4.79 9.42
C GLN A 18 -1.59 3.66 9.89
N ASP A 19 -0.98 2.51 10.19
CA ASP A 19 -1.53 1.44 10.99
C ASP A 19 -0.85 1.49 12.36
N GLU A 20 -1.56 1.96 13.37
CA GLU A 20 -1.05 2.10 14.74
C GLU A 20 -0.84 0.76 15.43
N LYS A 21 -1.68 -0.23 15.12
CA LYS A 21 -1.63 -1.57 15.72
C LYS A 21 -0.36 -2.28 15.29
N ASN A 22 -0.06 -2.22 14.00
CA ASN A 22 1.07 -2.91 13.39
C ASN A 22 2.32 -2.03 13.26
N GLN A 23 2.26 -0.78 13.73
CA GLN A 23 3.35 0.19 13.65
C GLN A 23 3.88 0.36 12.22
N LEU A 24 2.98 0.51 11.25
CA LEU A 24 3.31 0.80 9.85
C LEU A 24 2.92 2.23 9.47
N VAL A 25 3.79 2.90 8.72
CA VAL A 25 3.51 4.23 8.13
C VAL A 25 3.62 4.17 6.63
N TYR A 26 2.68 4.84 5.99
CA TYR A 26 2.71 5.16 4.58
C TYR A 26 3.10 6.63 4.42
N TYR A 27 4.13 6.90 3.63
CA TYR A 27 4.61 8.26 3.35
C TYR A 27 5.09 8.40 1.90
N LEU A 28 5.35 9.64 1.50
CA LEU A 28 5.96 9.96 0.22
C LEU A 28 7.43 10.31 0.38
N ASP A 29 8.28 9.72 -0.44
CA ASP A 29 9.69 10.13 -0.63
C ASP A 29 9.87 10.59 -2.08
N GLY A 30 9.71 11.90 -2.30
CA GLY A 30 9.56 12.45 -3.64
C GLY A 30 8.32 11.85 -4.34
N PRO A 31 8.46 11.23 -5.53
CA PRO A 31 7.35 10.55 -6.22
C PRO A 31 7.12 9.12 -5.74
N GLN A 32 7.95 8.60 -4.82
CA GLN A 32 7.82 7.22 -4.36
C GLN A 32 6.81 7.11 -3.24
N HIS A 33 5.94 6.11 -3.37
CA HIS A 33 5.05 5.69 -2.31
C HIS A 33 5.76 4.62 -1.47
N VAL A 34 5.92 4.87 -0.17
CA VAL A 34 6.70 4.02 0.72
C VAL A 34 5.85 3.58 1.90
N LEU A 35 5.83 2.27 2.16
CA LEU A 35 5.32 1.68 3.39
C LEU A 35 6.52 1.16 4.20
N GLY A 36 6.59 1.51 5.48
CA GLY A 36 7.65 1.01 6.36
C GLY A 36 7.23 0.87 7.82
N VAL A 37 8.04 0.12 8.57
CA VAL A 37 7.87 -0.04 10.02
C VAL A 37 8.38 1.20 10.75
N TYR A 38 7.66 1.63 11.78
CA TYR A 38 8.07 2.74 12.64
C TYR A 38 8.00 2.43 14.13
N GLU A 39 8.65 3.27 14.91
CA GLU A 39 8.46 3.39 16.35
C GLU A 39 7.93 4.79 16.67
N PHE A 40 6.86 4.86 17.47
CA PHE A 40 6.43 6.13 18.04
C PHE A 40 7.04 6.30 19.42
N LYS A 41 7.93 7.28 19.57
CA LYS A 41 8.58 7.57 20.86
C LYS A 41 8.72 9.07 21.04
N ASP A 42 8.35 9.56 22.22
CA ASP A 42 8.45 10.98 22.59
C ASP A 42 7.71 11.93 21.62
N GLY A 43 6.54 11.51 21.13
CA GLY A 43 5.73 12.30 20.19
C GLY A 43 6.28 12.34 18.76
N LYS A 44 7.29 11.53 18.44
CA LYS A 44 7.95 11.49 17.14
C LYS A 44 7.96 10.08 16.56
N TYR A 45 7.75 10.01 15.25
CA TYR A 45 7.92 8.79 14.46
C TYR A 45 9.40 8.54 14.17
N ARG A 46 9.86 7.30 14.33
CA ARG A 46 11.20 6.83 13.97
C ARG A 46 11.07 5.66 13.02
N TYR A 47 11.61 5.81 11.81
CA TYR A 47 11.45 4.81 10.76
C TYR A 47 12.57 3.79 10.78
N ARG A 48 12.23 2.53 10.54
CA ARG A 48 13.21 1.46 10.32
C ARG A 48 13.33 1.23 8.82
N ASN A 49 14.17 2.03 8.16
CA ASN A 49 14.33 2.01 6.70
C ASN A 49 14.75 0.63 6.13
N GLU A 50 15.38 -0.23 6.93
CA GLU A 50 15.72 -1.62 6.56
C GLU A 50 14.47 -2.49 6.33
N GLN A 51 13.30 -2.06 6.83
CA GLN A 51 11.99 -2.69 6.66
C GLN A 51 11.01 -1.72 5.99
N SER A 52 11.47 -1.01 4.96
CA SER A 52 10.63 -0.18 4.09
C SER A 52 10.60 -0.77 2.69
N VAL A 53 9.42 -0.75 2.08
CA VAL A 53 9.19 -1.11 0.68
C VAL A 53 8.56 0.08 -0.02
N GLY A 54 9.03 0.39 -1.21
CA GLY A 54 8.52 1.54 -1.94
C GLY A 54 8.64 1.39 -3.44
N GLY A 55 7.81 2.13 -4.15
CA GLY A 55 7.79 2.15 -5.60
C GLY A 55 7.11 3.40 -6.13
N THR A 56 7.51 3.78 -7.34
CA THR A 56 6.72 4.70 -8.16
C THR A 56 5.84 3.86 -9.07
N PHE A 57 4.60 4.31 -9.29
CA PHE A 57 3.67 3.65 -10.20
C PHE A 57 3.02 4.69 -11.10
N PHE A 58 2.73 4.27 -12.33
CA PHE A 58 2.13 5.08 -13.37
C PHE A 58 1.10 4.22 -14.10
N SER A 59 0.12 4.86 -14.72
CA SER A 59 -0.79 4.19 -15.64
C SER A 59 -0.75 4.83 -17.00
N GLN A 60 -0.77 4.01 -18.06
CA GLN A 60 -1.00 4.48 -19.43
C GLN A 60 -2.51 4.67 -19.71
N ILE A 61 -3.38 3.99 -18.95
CA ILE A 61 -4.83 4.00 -19.12
C ILE A 61 -5.50 4.23 -17.76
N GLY A 62 -6.23 5.34 -17.63
CA GLY A 62 -6.88 5.71 -16.37
C GLY A 62 -5.91 6.28 -15.33
N LEU A 63 -6.34 6.27 -14.06
CA LEU A 63 -5.56 6.83 -12.95
C LEU A 63 -4.48 5.83 -12.50
N PRO A 64 -3.25 6.27 -12.18
CA PRO A 64 -2.24 5.43 -11.55
C PRO A 64 -2.79 4.80 -10.26
N PHE A 65 -2.72 3.47 -10.16
CA PHE A 65 -3.24 2.71 -9.03
C PHE A 65 -2.24 1.61 -8.69
N LEU A 66 -1.72 1.63 -7.46
CA LEU A 66 -0.85 0.62 -6.89
C LEU A 66 -1.65 -0.33 -5.99
N VAL A 67 -1.38 -1.62 -6.14
CA VAL A 67 -1.70 -2.67 -5.16
C VAL A 67 -0.48 -3.56 -5.03
N THR A 68 -0.03 -3.85 -3.81
CA THR A 68 1.11 -4.73 -3.56
C THR A 68 0.97 -5.43 -2.21
N ALA A 69 1.68 -6.54 -2.03
CA ALA A 69 1.75 -7.28 -0.78
C ALA A 69 3.21 -7.52 -0.41
N ASN A 70 3.57 -7.29 0.86
CA ASN A 70 4.94 -7.38 1.35
C ASN A 70 4.97 -7.99 2.75
N TYR A 71 6.06 -8.66 3.09
CA TYR A 71 6.31 -9.17 4.44
C TYR A 71 7.22 -8.21 5.21
N PHE A 72 6.90 -7.97 6.49
CA PHE A 72 7.67 -7.16 7.43
C PHE A 72 7.95 -7.94 8.71
N ASP A 73 9.21 -8.06 9.16
CA ASP A 73 9.49 -8.85 10.38
C ASP A 73 8.85 -8.23 11.61
N GLY A 74 8.23 -9.08 12.44
CA GLY A 74 7.51 -8.66 13.64
C GLY A 74 6.10 -8.15 13.38
N VAL A 75 5.70 -7.99 12.12
CA VAL A 75 4.35 -7.58 11.70
C VAL A 75 3.66 -8.69 10.91
N GLY A 76 4.34 -9.24 9.90
CA GLY A 76 3.80 -10.27 9.01
C GLY A 76 3.53 -9.74 7.60
N ASN A 77 2.62 -10.43 6.89
CA ASN A 77 2.24 -10.09 5.52
C ASN A 77 1.21 -8.96 5.53
N ILE A 78 1.43 -7.95 4.70
CA ILE A 78 0.62 -6.74 4.60
C ILE A 78 0.31 -6.46 3.14
N ILE A 79 -0.93 -6.11 2.85
CA ILE A 79 -1.35 -5.57 1.56
C ILE A 79 -1.47 -4.06 1.72
N HIS A 80 -0.93 -3.33 0.75
CA HIS A 80 -1.07 -1.88 0.72
C HIS A 80 -1.18 -1.38 -0.71
N GLY A 81 -1.61 -0.13 -0.83
CA GLY A 81 -1.76 0.48 -2.13
C GLY A 81 -2.22 1.92 -2.05
N ALA A 82 -2.30 2.53 -3.23
CA ALA A 82 -2.60 3.93 -3.39
C ALA A 82 -3.19 4.19 -4.78
N VAL A 83 -4.01 5.22 -4.91
CA VAL A 83 -4.46 5.75 -6.21
C VAL A 83 -4.14 7.23 -6.30
N THR A 84 -3.49 7.63 -7.38
CA THR A 84 -3.09 9.03 -7.60
C THR A 84 -4.24 9.76 -8.27
N THR A 85 -4.97 10.55 -7.49
CA THR A 85 -6.17 11.28 -7.92
C THR A 85 -6.47 12.47 -7.02
N ASP A 86 -7.10 13.49 -7.58
CA ASP A 86 -7.61 14.65 -6.82
C ASP A 86 -8.96 14.35 -6.16
N ARG A 87 -9.63 13.24 -6.51
CA ARG A 87 -10.88 12.82 -5.86
C ARG A 87 -10.57 12.15 -4.52
N GLN A 88 -11.37 12.44 -3.50
CA GLN A 88 -11.26 11.72 -2.23
C GLN A 88 -11.81 10.29 -2.39
N VAL A 89 -10.95 9.30 -2.14
CA VAL A 89 -11.34 7.90 -2.02
C VAL A 89 -11.90 7.67 -0.62
N ASP A 90 -13.04 6.99 -0.55
CA ASP A 90 -13.69 6.60 0.70
C ASP A 90 -13.30 5.18 1.10
N LYS A 91 -13.30 4.26 0.13
CA LYS A 91 -12.91 2.87 0.35
C LYS A 91 -12.28 2.22 -0.89
N PHE A 92 -11.49 1.20 -0.62
CA PHE A 92 -11.00 0.25 -1.59
C PHE A 92 -11.74 -1.08 -1.42
N VAL A 93 -12.06 -1.73 -2.52
CA VAL A 93 -12.62 -3.07 -2.54
C VAL A 93 -11.64 -3.98 -3.28
N LEU A 94 -11.11 -4.96 -2.55
CA LEU A 94 -10.15 -5.93 -3.02
C LEU A 94 -10.90 -7.21 -3.38
N HIS A 95 -10.75 -7.67 -4.62
CA HIS A 95 -11.38 -8.89 -5.11
C HIS A 95 -10.33 -9.99 -5.30
N TYR A 96 -10.64 -11.17 -4.79
CA TYR A 96 -9.79 -12.35 -4.91
C TYR A 96 -10.38 -13.34 -5.94
N LYS A 97 -9.53 -14.19 -6.53
CA LYS A 97 -9.94 -15.13 -7.58
C LYS A 97 -10.89 -16.22 -7.07
N ASN A 98 -10.81 -16.54 -5.79
CA ASN A 98 -11.75 -17.45 -5.12
C ASN A 98 -13.16 -16.85 -4.91
N GLY A 99 -13.36 -15.56 -5.21
CA GLY A 99 -14.64 -14.85 -5.06
C GLY A 99 -14.81 -14.09 -3.75
N GLU A 100 -13.86 -14.22 -2.80
CA GLU A 100 -13.84 -13.41 -1.58
C GLU A 100 -13.62 -11.92 -1.91
N ILE A 101 -14.11 -11.06 -1.02
CA ILE A 101 -14.04 -9.61 -1.15
C ILE A 101 -13.63 -9.03 0.20
N GLU A 102 -12.70 -8.09 0.17
CA GLU A 102 -12.28 -7.31 1.33
C GLU A 102 -12.51 -5.82 1.08
N GLU A 103 -13.23 -5.15 2.00
CA GLU A 103 -13.40 -3.71 1.96
C GLU A 103 -12.43 -3.04 2.95
N VAL A 104 -11.68 -2.04 2.48
CA VAL A 104 -10.71 -1.30 3.28
C VAL A 104 -11.02 0.18 3.21
N THR A 105 -11.23 0.81 4.37
CA THR A 105 -11.42 2.26 4.45
C THR A 105 -10.15 2.97 3.99
N ALA A 106 -10.31 3.94 3.10
CA ALA A 106 -9.19 4.72 2.58
C ALA A 106 -8.74 5.78 3.59
N LYS A 107 -7.44 6.08 3.60
CA LYS A 107 -6.88 7.25 4.26
C LYS A 107 -5.94 7.95 3.30
N ASN A 108 -6.24 9.20 2.96
CA ASN A 108 -5.52 10.01 1.97
C ASN A 108 -5.25 9.25 0.65
N ASN A 109 -6.30 8.62 0.10
CA ASN A 109 -6.24 7.84 -1.14
C ASN A 109 -5.25 6.66 -1.12
N THR A 110 -4.90 6.18 0.07
CA THR A 110 -4.12 4.97 0.30
C THR A 110 -4.87 3.98 1.18
N PHE A 111 -4.38 2.75 1.24
CA PHE A 111 -4.84 1.74 2.19
C PHE A 111 -3.69 0.87 2.69
N ILE A 112 -3.87 0.33 3.89
CA ILE A 112 -3.02 -0.68 4.53
C ILE A 112 -4.00 -1.71 5.12
N THR A 113 -3.81 -2.99 4.83
CA THR A 113 -4.61 -4.06 5.41
C THR A 113 -3.77 -5.32 5.65
N GLU A 114 -4.23 -6.16 6.57
CA GLU A 114 -3.61 -7.44 6.88
C GLU A 114 -3.75 -8.41 5.70
N PHE A 115 -2.81 -9.34 5.56
CA PHE A 115 -2.96 -10.40 4.58
C PHE A 115 -4.11 -11.34 4.99
N PRO A 116 -5.13 -11.53 4.14
CA PRO A 116 -6.36 -12.17 4.57
C PRO A 116 -6.15 -13.68 4.79
N SER A 117 -6.78 -14.19 5.84
CA SER A 117 -6.61 -15.59 6.30
C SER A 117 -7.06 -16.66 5.30
N HIS A 118 -7.90 -16.30 4.32
CA HIS A 118 -8.32 -17.21 3.26
C HIS A 118 -7.23 -17.44 2.19
N LEU A 119 -6.20 -16.58 2.13
CA LEU A 119 -5.05 -16.80 1.28
C LEU A 119 -4.04 -17.71 1.99
N THR A 120 -3.77 -18.86 1.38
CA THR A 120 -2.80 -19.85 1.87
C THR A 120 -1.47 -19.82 1.13
N VAL A 121 -1.32 -18.89 0.19
CA VAL A 121 -0.12 -18.69 -0.62
C VAL A 121 0.91 -17.83 0.11
N GLU A 122 2.18 -17.97 -0.26
CA GLU A 122 3.22 -17.02 0.14
C GLU A 122 2.92 -15.62 -0.40
N VAL A 123 3.37 -14.58 0.32
CA VAL A 123 3.15 -13.18 -0.08
C VAL A 123 3.72 -12.85 -1.47
N SER A 124 4.81 -13.51 -1.85
CA SER A 124 5.43 -13.42 -3.18
C SER A 124 4.51 -13.90 -4.31
N MET A 125 3.56 -14.77 -3.98
CA MET A 125 2.56 -15.34 -4.89
C MET A 125 1.20 -14.63 -4.78
N PHE A 126 1.10 -13.50 -4.07
CA PHE A 126 -0.14 -12.75 -3.88
C PHE A 126 -0.96 -12.55 -5.18
N PHE A 127 -0.31 -12.12 -6.27
CA PHE A 127 -0.99 -11.87 -7.54
C PHE A 127 -1.49 -13.14 -8.26
N THR A 128 -1.10 -14.33 -7.80
CA THR A 128 -1.68 -15.59 -8.30
C THR A 128 -3.11 -15.77 -7.84
N GLU A 129 -3.48 -15.22 -6.67
CA GLU A 129 -4.81 -15.31 -6.05
C GLU A 129 -5.59 -13.98 -6.09
N PHE A 130 -4.92 -12.85 -6.34
CA PHE A 130 -5.55 -11.54 -6.43
C PHE A 130 -6.18 -11.32 -7.81
N LYS A 131 -7.40 -10.77 -7.86
CA LYS A 131 -8.13 -10.52 -9.11
C LYS A 131 -8.03 -9.06 -9.54
N ASN A 132 -8.57 -8.14 -8.73
CA ASN A 132 -8.56 -6.71 -9.02
C ASN A 132 -8.82 -5.88 -7.75
N ALA A 133 -8.56 -4.58 -7.83
CA ALA A 133 -8.96 -3.62 -6.81
C ALA A 133 -9.82 -2.52 -7.42
N VAL A 134 -10.77 -2.01 -6.66
CA VAL A 134 -11.63 -0.90 -7.06
C VAL A 134 -11.60 0.18 -6.00
N ALA A 135 -11.37 1.43 -6.40
CA ALA A 135 -11.44 2.60 -5.54
C ALA A 135 -12.80 3.30 -5.71
N TYR A 136 -13.50 3.55 -4.61
CA TYR A 136 -14.81 4.21 -4.59
C TYR A 136 -14.74 5.53 -3.85
N ASP A 137 -15.56 6.49 -4.29
CA ASP A 137 -15.83 7.70 -3.50
C ASP A 137 -16.95 7.48 -2.47
N LYS A 138 -17.22 8.51 -1.67
CA LYS A 138 -18.24 8.49 -0.61
C LYS A 138 -19.69 8.30 -1.11
N HIS A 139 -19.92 8.44 -2.42
CA HIS A 139 -21.23 8.24 -3.06
C HIS A 139 -21.36 6.83 -3.64
N GLY A 140 -20.33 6.00 -3.53
CA GLY A 140 -20.27 4.67 -4.14
C GLY A 140 -19.97 4.71 -5.63
N GLU A 141 -19.50 5.85 -6.15
CA GLU A 141 -19.04 5.93 -7.54
C GLU A 141 -17.63 5.37 -7.67
N VAL A 142 -17.38 4.64 -8.76
CA VAL A 142 -16.05 4.14 -9.09
C VAL A 142 -15.16 5.31 -9.49
N ILE A 143 -14.03 5.46 -8.79
CA ILE A 143 -12.97 6.40 -9.15
C ILE A 143 -12.00 5.73 -10.13
N SER A 144 -11.52 4.53 -9.79
CA SER A 144 -10.58 3.77 -10.61
C SER A 144 -10.69 2.27 -10.34
N ILE A 145 -10.31 1.47 -11.32
CA ILE A 145 -10.22 0.01 -11.24
C ILE A 145 -8.80 -0.37 -11.63
N TRP A 146 -8.12 -1.10 -10.75
CA TRP A 146 -6.84 -1.72 -11.05
C TRP A 146 -7.07 -3.19 -11.36
N ASN A 147 -6.71 -3.62 -12.56
CA ASN A 147 -6.82 -5.00 -13.00
C ASN A 147 -5.45 -5.51 -13.43
N ARG A 148 -4.91 -6.49 -12.69
CA ARG A 148 -3.58 -7.05 -12.96
C ARG A 148 -3.49 -7.66 -14.35
N ASP A 149 -4.53 -8.37 -14.77
CA ASP A 149 -4.57 -9.00 -16.09
C ASP A 149 -4.65 -7.95 -17.21
N GLY A 150 -5.14 -6.74 -16.91
CA GLY A 150 -5.11 -5.61 -17.84
C GLY A 150 -3.69 -5.13 -18.12
N GLU A 151 -2.82 -5.08 -17.11
CA GLU A 151 -1.42 -4.64 -17.28
C GLU A 151 -0.57 -5.63 -18.08
N LEU A 152 -0.81 -6.94 -17.93
CA LEU A 152 -0.02 -7.97 -18.60
C LEU A 152 -0.35 -8.14 -20.10
N ASN A 153 -1.47 -7.58 -20.56
CA ASN A 153 -1.90 -7.69 -21.97
C ASN A 153 -1.42 -6.51 -22.84
N ASP A 154 -0.84 -5.48 -22.22
CA ASP A 154 -0.33 -4.27 -22.91
C ASP A 154 1.22 -4.23 -22.99
N GLU A 155 1.91 -5.31 -22.57
CA GLU A 155 3.37 -5.56 -22.76
C GLU A 155 3.64 -6.50 -23.96
#